data_AF-E2ZIB8-F1
#
_entry.id   AF-E2ZIB8-F1
#
_cell.length_a   1.000
_cell.length_b   1.000
_cell.length_c   1.000
_cell.angle_alpha   90.00
_cell.angle_beta   90.00
_cell.angle_gamma   90.00
#
_symmetry.space_group_name_H-M   'P 1'
#
loop_
_entity.id
_entity.type
_entity.pdbx_description
1 polymer ?
#
loop_
_entity_poly.entity_id
_entity_poly.type
_entity_poly.pdbx_seq_one_letter_code
_entity_poly.pdbx_strand_id
1 'polypeptide(L)' 'MTTMALYNTCKRMIERGQTAGMAKKLDIFYAANKLTDEQYAELTEMLAEKTSA' A
#
# COMPACT_ATOMS: atom_id res chain seq x y z
N MET A 1 -8.42 16.08 3.86
CA MET A 1 -7.75 16.17 2.54
C MET A 1 -6.34 15.53 2.57
N THR A 2 -6.15 14.34 3.14
CA THR A 2 -4.79 13.74 3.31
C THR A 2 -4.69 12.25 2.97
N THR A 3 -5.77 11.56 2.62
CA THR A 3 -5.77 10.12 2.30
C THR A 3 -5.13 9.80 0.94
N MET A 4 -5.28 10.68 -0.06
CA MET A 4 -4.76 10.43 -1.42
C MET A 4 -3.23 10.46 -1.51
N ALA A 5 -2.55 11.28 -0.69
CA ALA A 5 -1.09 11.39 -0.73
C ALA A 5 -0.40 10.10 -0.24
N LEU A 6 -0.94 9.48 0.82
CA LEU A 6 -0.41 8.23 1.36
C LEU A 6 -0.59 7.09 0.36
N TYR A 7 -1.81 6.91 -0.15
CA TYR A 7 -2.11 5.90 -1.16
C TYR A 7 -1.19 6.02 -2.38
N ASN A 8 -1.06 7.23 -2.95
CA ASN A 8 -0.18 7.46 -4.12
C ASN A 8 1.29 7.17 -3.81
N THR A 9 1.75 7.48 -2.60
CA THR A 9 3.12 7.20 -2.18
C THR A 9 3.36 5.69 -2.05
N CYS A 10 2.45 4.98 -1.39
CA CYS A 10 2.50 3.52 -1.25
C CYS A 10 2.49 2.83 -2.62
N LYS A 11 1.59 3.25 -3.51
CA LYS A 11 1.49 2.73 -4.88
C LYS A 11 2.80 2.90 -5.65
N ARG A 12 3.37 4.11 -5.66
CA ARG A 12 4.63 4.40 -6.34
C ARG A 12 5.82 3.62 -5.77
N MET A 13 5.84 3.37 -4.46
CA MET A 13 6.89 2.54 -3.85
C MET A 13 6.79 1.09 -4.33
N ILE A 14 5.58 0.53 -4.41
CA ILE A 14 5.33 -0.83 -4.91
C ILE A 14 5.71 -0.95 -6.38
N GLU A 15 5.31 0.00 -7.23
CA GLU A 15 5.67 0.03 -8.66
C GLU A 15 7.20 0.00 -8.86
N ARG A 16 7.93 0.72 -8.01
CA ARG A 16 9.40 0.78 -8.01
C ARG A 16 10.08 -0.44 -7.39
N GLY A 17 9.32 -1.43 -6.90
CA GLY A 17 9.86 -2.64 -6.27
C GLY A 17 10.37 -2.43 -4.84
N GLN A 18 10.03 -1.31 -4.18
CA GLN A 18 10.40 -1.05 -2.79
C GLN A 18 9.42 -1.75 -1.84
N THR A 19 9.36 -3.08 -1.91
CA THR A 19 8.34 -3.93 -1.27
C THR A 19 8.75 -4.46 0.11
N ALA A 20 10.03 -4.31 0.49
CA ALA A 20 10.55 -4.78 1.77
C ALA A 20 9.80 -4.16 2.97
N GLY A 21 9.12 -5.01 3.74
CA GLY A 21 8.31 -4.59 4.89
C GLY A 21 7.06 -3.78 4.54
N MET A 22 6.65 -3.75 3.27
CA MET A 22 5.53 -2.94 2.82
C MET A 22 4.18 -3.46 3.33
N ALA A 23 3.98 -4.78 3.36
CA ALA A 23 2.74 -5.40 3.88
C ALA A 23 2.40 -4.89 5.29
N LYS A 24 3.35 -5.03 6.23
CA LYS A 24 3.19 -4.55 7.62
C LYS A 24 2.88 -3.05 7.70
N LYS A 25 3.44 -2.23 6.82
CA LYS A 25 3.14 -0.78 6.78
C LYS A 25 1.71 -0.52 6.33
N LEU A 26 1.25 -1.22 5.30
CA LEU A 26 -0.14 -1.13 4.83
C LEU A 26 -1.13 -1.52 5.93
N ASP A 27 -0.86 -2.61 6.67
CA ASP A 27 -1.68 -3.04 7.80
C ASP A 27 -1.82 -1.95 8.88
N ILE A 28 -0.69 -1.32 9.24
CA ILE A 28 -0.65 -0.24 10.23
C ILE A 28 -1.46 0.97 9.74
N PHE A 29 -1.31 1.36 8.47
CA PHE A 29 -2.03 2.49 7.90
C PHE A 29 -3.54 2.23 7.81
N TYR A 30 -3.92 1.00 7.47
CA TYR A 30 -5.32 0.58 7.43
C TYR A 30 -5.95 0.60 8.83
N ALA A 31 -5.30 -0.03 9.82
CA ALA A 31 -5.77 -0.02 11.21
C ALA A 31 -5.86 1.40 11.81
N ALA A 32 -5.03 2.34 11.33
CA ALA A 32 -5.07 3.74 11.71
C ALA A 32 -6.08 4.59 10.91
N ASN A 33 -6.97 3.97 10.12
CA ASN A 33 -7.95 4.62 9.23
C ASN A 33 -7.31 5.63 8.26
N LYS A 34 -6.08 5.37 7.81
CA LYS A 34 -5.36 6.19 6.82
C LYS A 34 -5.56 5.74 5.38
N LEU A 35 -6.01 4.50 5.20
CA LEU A 35 -6.41 3.90 3.94
C LEU A 35 -7.87 3.46 4.05
N THR A 36 -8.65 3.62 2.98
CA THR A 36 -9.97 2.98 2.88
C THR A 36 -9.81 1.49 2.57
N ASP A 37 -10.90 0.74 2.67
CA ASP A 37 -10.94 -0.68 2.32
C ASP A 37 -10.47 -0.90 0.87
N GLU A 38 -10.95 -0.08 -0.06
CA GLU A 38 -10.59 -0.19 -1.48
C GLU A 38 -9.10 0.11 -1.71
N GLN A 39 -8.58 1.14 -1.05
CA GLN A 39 -7.17 1.52 -1.18
C GLN A 39 -6.24 0.45 -0.61
N TYR A 40 -6.60 -0.13 0.55
CA TYR A 40 -5.82 -1.20 1.16
C TYR A 40 -5.85 -2.47 0.31
N ALA A 41 -7.01 -2.84 -0.24
CA ALA A 41 -7.15 -4.00 -1.12
C ALA A 41 -6.29 -3.86 -2.38
N GLU A 42 -6.38 -2.73 -3.09
CA GLU A 42 -5.59 -2.48 -4.30
C GLU A 42 -4.08 -2.52 -4.02
N LEU A 43 -3.61 -1.85 -2.96
CA LEU A 43 -2.18 -1.81 -2.62
C LEU A 43 -1.65 -3.20 -2.22
N THR A 44 -2.47 -4.03 -1.57
CA THR A 44 -2.10 -5.39 -1.17
C THR A 44 -2.01 -6.32 -2.38
N GLU A 45 -2.94 -6.20 -3.34
CA GLU A 45 -2.92 -6.94 -4.60
C GLU A 45 -1.67 -6.58 -5.43
N MET A 46 -1.43 -5.28 -5.64
CA MET A 46 -0.22 -4.80 -6.34
C MET A 46 1.08 -5.28 -5.68
N LEU A 47 1.11 -5.30 -4.34
CA LEU A 47 2.27 -5.79 -3.60
C LEU A 47 2.50 -7.28 -3.83
N ALA A 48 1.44 -8.09 -3.78
CA ALA A 48 1.50 -9.53 -3.99
C ALA A 48 1.98 -9.88 -5.41
N GLU A 49 1.48 -9.18 -6.43
CA GLU A 49 1.95 -9.31 -7.82
C GLU A 49 3.45 -9.00 -7.92
N LYS A 50 3.91 -7.93 -7.27
CA LYS A 50 5.31 -7.50 -7.34
C LYS A 50 6.29 -8.41 -6.60
N THR A 51 5.84 -9.09 -5.53
CA THR A 51 6.69 -10.01 -4.75
C THR A 51 6.68 -11.44 -5.27
N SER A 52 5.71 -11.78 -6.12
CA SER A 52 5.59 -13.12 -6.72
C SER A 52 6.28 -13.24 -8.08
N ALA A 53 6.78 -12.13 -8.63
CA ALA A 53 7.51 -12.03 -9.90
C ALA A 53 9.02 -11.91 -9.65
#